data_AF-A0A1W9RYZ3-F1
#
_entry.id   AF-A0A1W9RYZ3-F1
#
_cell.length_a   1.000
_cell.length_b   1.000
_cell.length_c   1.000
_cell.angle_alpha   90.00
_cell.angle_beta   90.00
_cell.angle_gamma   90.00
#
_symmetry.space_group_name_H-M   'P 1'
#
loop_
_entity.id
_entity.type
_entity.pdbx_description
1 polymer ?
#
loop_
_entity_poly.entity_id
_entity_poly.type
_entity_poly.pdbx_seq_one_letter_code
_entity_poly.pdbx_strand_id
1 'polypeptide(L)'
;MRTVLFPLLVTLLLSGCATRKEIKQFQIEAEEIRASNARLEKKLDGIDSTLSAVSREVSTLRTESYQNSRVLEDRLDILENALREQGVRFSEITRRIERVQTTALPTIPDTSDTATSNRLFDSALLEQAKGRISSAIEGYKEYLEKFPDGAKKDRVHLNLGECYFAQKKYDLAIKEYSSVKEQFPTAMYKMALSYLAQGDKKTTKSILNELIEKFPGSEEAAAARRKLKEL
;
A
#
# COMPACT_ATOMS: atom_id res chain seq x y z
N MET A 1 -35.85 57.48 -74.82
CA MET A 1 -35.95 56.44 -73.77
C MET A 1 -34.96 55.27 -73.91
N ARG A 2 -34.20 55.09 -75.00
CA ARG A 2 -33.30 53.93 -75.20
C ARG A 2 -31.91 54.02 -74.54
N THR A 3 -31.46 55.18 -74.09
CA THR A 3 -30.08 55.39 -73.59
C THR A 3 -29.87 55.09 -72.11
N VAL A 4 -30.93 54.92 -71.31
CA VAL A 4 -30.85 54.64 -69.86
C VAL A 4 -30.89 53.14 -69.54
N LEU A 5 -31.31 52.29 -70.49
CA LEU A 5 -31.48 50.84 -70.29
C LEU A 5 -30.14 50.07 -70.30
N PHE A 6 -29.13 50.58 -71.02
CA PHE A 6 -27.82 49.93 -71.19
C PHE A 6 -26.95 49.94 -69.92
N PRO A 7 -26.78 51.05 -69.18
CA PRO A 7 -26.01 51.04 -67.93
C PRO A 7 -26.70 50.21 -66.82
N LEU A 8 -28.03 50.09 -66.86
CA LEU A 8 -28.82 49.35 -65.88
C LEU A 8 -28.73 47.82 -66.07
N LEU A 9 -28.49 47.36 -67.31
CA LEU A 9 -28.27 45.95 -67.63
C LEU A 9 -26.85 45.48 -67.22
N VAL A 10 -25.86 46.37 -67.36
CA VAL A 10 -24.45 46.09 -67.03
C VAL A 10 -24.23 46.00 -65.51
N THR A 11 -24.88 46.85 -64.73
CA THR A 11 -24.84 46.76 -63.26
C THR A 11 -25.51 45.49 -62.74
N LEU A 12 -26.61 45.04 -63.35
CA LEU A 12 -27.27 43.77 -63.00
C LEU A 12 -26.37 42.53 -63.26
N LEU A 13 -25.63 42.53 -64.38
CA LEU A 13 -24.72 41.44 -64.78
C LEU A 13 -23.46 41.36 -63.89
N LEU A 14 -22.89 42.50 -63.50
CA LEU A 14 -21.75 42.56 -62.58
C LEU A 14 -22.14 42.14 -61.15
N SER A 15 -23.36 42.49 -60.72
CA SER A 15 -23.90 42.10 -59.41
C SER A 15 -24.06 40.57 -59.30
N GLY A 16 -24.56 39.91 -60.35
CA GLY A 16 -24.80 38.45 -60.35
C GLY A 16 -23.55 37.58 -60.20
N CYS A 17 -22.35 38.08 -60.53
CA CYS A 17 -21.09 37.36 -60.36
C CYS A 17 -20.57 37.41 -58.91
N ALA A 18 -20.72 38.54 -58.23
CA ALA A 18 -20.36 38.69 -56.81
C ALA A 18 -21.24 37.78 -55.93
N THR A 19 -22.55 37.80 -56.17
CA THR A 19 -23.51 36.97 -55.41
C THR A 19 -23.29 35.47 -55.63
N ARG A 20 -22.87 35.04 -56.83
CA ARG A 20 -22.57 33.62 -57.12
C ARG A 20 -21.39 33.09 -56.30
N LYS A 21 -20.36 33.91 -56.10
CA LYS A 21 -19.17 33.53 -55.32
C LYS A 21 -19.52 33.44 -53.83
N GLU A 22 -20.28 34.41 -53.33
CA GLU A 22 -20.79 34.40 -51.96
C GLU A 22 -21.72 33.21 -51.70
N ILE A 23 -22.63 32.88 -52.62
CA ILE A 23 -23.50 31.70 -52.51
C ILE A 23 -22.68 30.40 -52.44
N LYS A 24 -21.62 30.27 -53.26
CA LYS A 24 -20.72 29.10 -53.19
C LYS A 24 -19.96 29.04 -51.87
N GLN A 25 -19.50 30.19 -51.37
CA GLN A 25 -18.83 30.28 -50.08
C GLN A 25 -19.76 29.85 -48.94
N PHE A 26 -21.00 30.35 -48.92
CA PHE A 26 -22.02 29.95 -47.95
C PHE A 26 -22.37 28.45 -48.04
N GLN A 27 -22.40 27.87 -49.24
CA GLN A 27 -22.63 26.44 -49.41
C GLN A 27 -21.52 25.59 -48.79
N ILE A 28 -20.26 26.00 -48.96
CA ILE A 28 -19.09 25.32 -48.37
C ILE A 28 -19.13 25.43 -46.85
N GLU A 29 -19.40 26.62 -46.30
CA GLU A 29 -19.52 26.83 -44.85
C GLU A 29 -20.68 26.03 -44.26
N ALA A 30 -21.82 25.95 -44.95
CA ALA A 30 -22.95 25.13 -44.52
C ALA A 30 -22.62 23.63 -44.51
N GLU A 31 -21.83 23.15 -45.47
CA GLU A 31 -21.35 21.76 -45.52
C GLU A 31 -20.33 21.47 -44.40
N GLU A 32 -19.44 22.43 -44.11
CA GLU A 32 -18.47 22.34 -43.01
C GLU A 32 -19.16 22.32 -41.64
N ILE A 33 -20.18 23.18 -41.44
CA ILE A 33 -20.99 23.18 -40.22
C ILE A 33 -21.72 21.85 -40.05
N ARG A 34 -22.32 21.31 -41.14
CA ARG A 34 -22.96 19.99 -41.10
C ARG A 34 -21.98 18.88 -40.75
N ALA A 35 -20.79 18.90 -41.33
CA ALA A 35 -19.74 17.95 -41.02
C ALA A 35 -19.27 18.08 -39.56
N SER A 36 -19.16 19.30 -39.04
CA SER A 36 -18.83 19.56 -37.63
C SER A 36 -19.93 19.02 -36.69
N ASN A 37 -21.20 19.27 -36.99
CA ASN A 37 -22.33 18.75 -36.22
C ASN A 37 -22.35 17.21 -36.19
N ALA A 38 -22.15 16.55 -37.33
CA ALA A 38 -22.06 15.09 -37.39
C ALA A 38 -20.88 14.54 -36.56
N ARG A 39 -19.75 15.25 -36.53
CA ARG A 39 -18.61 14.89 -35.66
C ARG A 39 -18.93 15.09 -34.18
N LEU A 40 -19.67 16.12 -33.83
CA LEU A 40 -20.12 16.38 -32.46
C LEU A 40 -21.11 15.31 -31.98
N GLU A 41 -22.07 14.92 -32.81
CA GLU A 41 -23.00 13.81 -32.53
C GLU A 41 -22.24 12.51 -32.26
N LYS A 42 -21.27 12.16 -33.13
CA LYS A 42 -20.43 10.98 -32.90
C LYS A 42 -19.63 11.04 -31.59
N LYS A 43 -19.16 12.23 -31.19
CA LYS A 43 -18.49 12.42 -29.90
C LYS A 43 -19.46 12.27 -28.73
N LEU A 44 -20.69 12.76 -28.86
CA LEU A 44 -21.74 12.60 -27.85
C LEU A 44 -22.11 11.12 -27.67
N ASP A 45 -22.28 10.37 -28.75
CA ASP A 45 -22.51 8.92 -28.70
C ASP A 45 -21.34 8.19 -28.02
N GLY A 46 -20.11 8.60 -28.34
CA GLY A 46 -18.91 8.09 -27.68
C GLY A 46 -18.93 8.34 -26.17
N ILE A 47 -19.25 9.58 -25.76
CA ILE A 47 -19.35 9.94 -24.34
C ILE A 47 -20.45 9.12 -23.64
N ASP A 48 -21.63 8.99 -24.23
CA ASP A 48 -22.75 8.23 -23.67
C ASP A 48 -22.37 6.74 -23.45
N SER A 49 -21.68 6.15 -24.42
CA SER A 49 -21.17 4.79 -24.31
C SER A 49 -20.15 4.63 -23.18
N THR A 50 -19.22 5.58 -23.03
CA THR A 50 -18.24 5.57 -21.94
C THR A 50 -18.90 5.80 -20.58
N LEU A 51 -19.89 6.70 -20.50
CA LEU A 51 -20.63 6.97 -19.28
C LEU A 51 -21.41 5.74 -18.82
N SER A 52 -22.05 5.04 -19.76
CA SER A 52 -22.74 3.78 -19.51
C SER A 52 -21.78 2.68 -19.03
N ALA A 53 -20.58 2.58 -19.61
CA ALA A 53 -19.57 1.62 -19.19
C ALA A 53 -19.07 1.91 -17.76
N VAL A 54 -18.69 3.15 -17.47
CA VAL A 54 -18.24 3.57 -16.14
C VAL A 54 -19.35 3.39 -15.10
N SER A 55 -20.60 3.70 -15.44
CA SER A 55 -21.74 3.50 -14.54
C SER A 55 -21.93 2.03 -14.13
N ARG A 56 -21.75 1.10 -15.08
CA ARG A 56 -21.78 -0.35 -14.81
C ARG A 56 -20.61 -0.78 -13.92
N GLU A 57 -19.42 -0.29 -14.20
CA GLU A 57 -18.22 -0.59 -13.41
C GLU A 57 -18.36 -0.09 -11.97
N VAL A 58 -18.81 1.16 -11.78
CA VAL A 58 -19.10 1.73 -10.45
C VAL A 58 -20.14 0.91 -9.71
N SER A 59 -21.19 0.46 -10.39
CA SER A 59 -22.24 -0.37 -9.77
C SER A 59 -21.70 -1.75 -9.34
N THR A 60 -20.79 -2.32 -10.14
CA THR A 60 -20.14 -3.60 -9.84
C THR A 60 -19.19 -3.46 -8.65
N LEU A 61 -18.28 -2.48 -8.70
CA LEU A 61 -17.36 -2.17 -7.60
C LEU A 61 -18.09 -1.86 -6.30
N ARG A 62 -19.21 -1.13 -6.38
CA ARG A 62 -20.04 -0.84 -5.21
C ARG A 62 -20.62 -2.13 -4.62
N THR A 63 -21.10 -3.04 -5.46
CA THR A 63 -21.62 -4.33 -5.02
C THR A 63 -20.53 -5.18 -4.37
N GLU A 64 -19.35 -5.29 -5.00
CA GLU A 64 -18.20 -6.01 -4.46
C GLU A 64 -17.73 -5.44 -3.12
N SER A 65 -17.66 -4.11 -3.01
CA SER A 65 -17.29 -3.42 -1.78
C SER A 65 -18.27 -3.73 -0.63
N TYR A 66 -19.58 -3.74 -0.91
CA TYR A 66 -20.57 -4.17 0.08
C TYR A 66 -20.41 -5.64 0.47
N GLN A 67 -20.16 -6.55 -0.48
CA GLN A 67 -19.94 -7.97 -0.17
C GLN A 67 -18.69 -8.18 0.68
N ASN A 68 -17.59 -7.52 0.33
CA ASN A 68 -16.35 -7.58 1.10
C ASN A 68 -16.54 -7.04 2.52
N SER A 69 -17.32 -5.98 2.68
CA SER A 69 -17.64 -5.40 3.99
C SER A 69 -18.46 -6.38 4.85
N ARG A 70 -19.46 -7.06 4.26
CA ARG A 70 -20.25 -8.09 4.96
C ARG A 70 -19.41 -9.29 5.37
N VAL A 71 -18.57 -9.81 4.47
CA VAL A 71 -17.66 -10.92 4.79
C VAL A 71 -16.69 -10.54 5.91
N LEU A 72 -16.24 -9.29 5.94
CA LEU A 72 -15.38 -8.80 7.01
C LEU A 72 -16.12 -8.73 8.35
N GLU A 73 -17.36 -8.25 8.35
CA GLU A 73 -18.24 -8.21 9.52
C GLU A 73 -18.52 -9.62 10.07
N ASP A 74 -18.88 -10.58 9.20
CA ASP A 74 -19.09 -11.99 9.59
C ASP A 74 -17.83 -12.60 10.20
N ARG A 75 -16.65 -12.28 9.66
CA ARG A 75 -15.36 -12.75 10.20
C ARG A 75 -15.04 -12.14 11.56
N LEU A 76 -15.39 -10.87 11.77
CA LEU A 76 -15.23 -10.21 13.07
C LEU A 76 -16.12 -10.85 14.13
N ASP A 77 -17.38 -11.15 13.80
CA ASP A 77 -18.31 -11.85 14.70
C ASP A 77 -17.80 -13.24 15.09
N ILE A 78 -17.28 -14.00 14.12
CA ILE A 78 -16.67 -15.31 14.38
C ILE A 78 -15.46 -15.17 15.32
N LEU A 79 -14.60 -14.17 15.07
CA LEU A 79 -13.42 -13.93 15.89
C LEU A 79 -13.80 -13.51 17.32
N GLU A 80 -14.78 -12.63 17.48
CA GLU A 80 -15.27 -12.19 18.79
C GLU A 80 -15.83 -13.38 19.57
N ASN A 81 -16.62 -14.23 18.93
CA ASN A 81 -17.17 -15.44 19.55
C ASN A 81 -16.06 -16.41 19.96
N ALA A 82 -15.06 -16.64 19.11
CA ALA A 82 -13.91 -17.49 19.43
C ALA A 82 -13.08 -16.93 20.61
N LEU A 83 -12.87 -15.61 20.65
CA LEU A 83 -12.18 -14.95 21.77
C LEU A 83 -12.98 -15.06 23.08
N ARG A 84 -14.31 -14.91 23.02
CA ARG A 84 -15.20 -15.09 24.17
C ARG A 84 -15.14 -16.54 24.68
N GLU A 85 -15.17 -17.52 23.79
CA GLU A 85 -15.04 -18.94 24.13
C GLU A 85 -13.69 -19.22 24.80
N GLN A 86 -12.60 -18.70 24.24
CA GLN A 86 -11.27 -18.81 24.85
C GLN A 86 -11.22 -18.16 26.25
N GLY A 87 -11.86 -17.00 26.44
CA GLY A 87 -11.99 -16.34 27.73
C GLY A 87 -12.71 -17.21 28.77
N VAL A 88 -13.79 -17.88 28.38
CA VAL A 88 -14.51 -18.83 29.26
C VAL A 88 -13.61 -20.02 29.61
N ARG A 89 -12.93 -20.64 28.62
CA ARG A 89 -11.98 -21.74 28.88
C ARG A 89 -10.83 -21.31 29.78
N PHE A 90 -10.33 -20.09 29.62
CA PHE A 90 -9.30 -19.53 30.48
C PHE A 90 -9.81 -19.37 31.92
N SER A 91 -11.04 -18.87 32.11
CA SER A 91 -11.66 -18.76 33.44
C SER A 91 -11.88 -20.12 34.12
N GLU A 92 -12.21 -21.15 33.34
CA GLU A 92 -12.34 -22.54 33.79
C GLU A 92 -10.98 -23.08 34.27
N ILE A 93 -9.92 -22.84 33.49
CA ILE A 93 -8.55 -23.21 33.84
C ILE A 93 -8.11 -22.49 35.12
N THR A 94 -8.36 -21.18 35.23
CA THR A 94 -8.04 -20.41 36.44
C THR A 94 -8.73 -20.97 37.67
N ARG A 95 -10.05 -21.28 37.60
CA ARG A 95 -10.77 -21.94 38.71
C ARG A 95 -10.26 -23.34 39.03
N ARG A 96 -9.73 -24.07 38.05
CA ARG A 96 -9.10 -25.39 38.29
C ARG A 96 -7.75 -25.23 38.96
N ILE A 97 -6.95 -24.24 38.58
CA ILE A 97 -5.66 -23.91 39.21
C ILE A 97 -5.88 -23.46 40.66
N GLU A 98 -6.86 -22.59 40.90
CA GLU A 98 -7.22 -22.10 42.25
C GLU A 98 -7.68 -23.25 43.17
N ARG A 99 -8.38 -24.26 42.63
CA ARG A 99 -8.74 -25.49 43.35
C ARG A 99 -7.58 -26.46 43.58
N VAL A 100 -6.51 -26.37 42.79
CA VAL A 100 -5.30 -27.19 42.95
C VAL A 100 -4.34 -26.57 43.98
N GLN A 101 -4.38 -25.24 44.17
CA GLN A 101 -3.54 -24.53 45.14
C GLN A 101 -3.89 -24.77 46.63
N THR A 102 -5.00 -25.42 46.95
CA THR A 102 -5.34 -25.85 48.34
C THR A 102 -4.59 -27.10 48.80
N THR A 103 -3.82 -27.74 47.92
CA THR A 103 -2.84 -28.78 48.30
C THR A 103 -1.44 -28.28 47.98
N ALA A 104 -0.70 -27.93 49.04
CA ALA A 104 0.67 -27.45 48.98
C ALA A 104 1.56 -28.39 48.17
N LEU A 105 2.22 -27.86 47.12
CA LEU A 105 3.20 -28.51 46.26
C LEU A 105 4.19 -27.44 45.74
N PRO A 106 5.39 -27.83 45.27
CA PRO A 106 6.67 -27.17 45.53
C PRO A 106 6.98 -26.04 44.53
N THR A 107 7.94 -25.20 44.90
CA THR A 107 8.45 -24.04 44.15
C THR A 107 8.86 -24.40 42.71
N ILE A 108 8.09 -23.89 41.73
CA ILE A 108 8.42 -23.95 40.30
C ILE A 108 9.20 -22.67 39.91
N PRO A 109 10.35 -22.75 39.22
CA PRO A 109 11.05 -21.56 38.72
C PRO A 109 10.34 -20.92 37.49
N ASP A 110 10.44 -19.59 37.35
CA ASP A 110 10.36 -18.82 36.09
C ASP A 110 9.04 -18.49 35.36
N THR A 111 7.85 -18.62 35.97
CA THR A 111 6.62 -18.13 35.31
C THR A 111 6.48 -16.59 35.30
N SER A 112 7.11 -15.90 36.25
CA SER A 112 7.04 -14.42 36.37
C SER A 112 7.88 -13.71 35.31
N ASP A 113 9.08 -14.20 35.04
CA ASP A 113 10.04 -13.53 34.15
C ASP A 113 9.66 -13.71 32.69
N THR A 114 9.17 -14.90 32.31
CA THR A 114 8.60 -15.13 30.97
C THR A 114 7.38 -14.24 30.72
N ALA A 115 6.47 -14.12 31.70
CA ALA A 115 5.30 -13.26 31.58
C ALA A 115 5.69 -11.78 31.47
N THR A 116 6.69 -11.34 32.24
CA THR A 116 7.19 -9.97 32.21
C THR A 116 7.90 -9.65 30.89
N SER A 117 8.75 -10.56 30.40
CA SER A 117 9.41 -10.48 29.10
C SER A 117 8.37 -10.34 27.97
N ASN A 118 7.34 -11.18 27.96
CA ASN A 118 6.27 -11.11 26.97
C ASN A 118 5.54 -9.76 27.02
N ARG A 119 5.20 -9.26 28.21
CA ARG A 119 4.53 -7.95 28.37
C ARG A 119 5.36 -6.79 27.84
N LEU A 120 6.68 -6.77 28.12
CA LEU A 120 7.56 -5.71 27.60
C LEU A 120 7.60 -5.73 26.08
N PHE A 121 7.75 -6.91 25.47
CA PHE A 121 7.73 -7.05 24.03
C PHE A 121 6.39 -6.61 23.42
N ASP A 122 5.27 -7.10 23.97
CA ASP A 122 3.94 -6.83 23.43
C ASP A 122 3.59 -5.33 23.58
N SER A 123 4.03 -4.69 24.67
CA SER A 123 3.88 -3.25 24.87
C SER A 123 4.68 -2.43 23.86
N ALA A 124 5.96 -2.76 23.64
CA ALA A 124 6.81 -2.09 22.65
C ALA A 124 6.25 -2.25 21.22
N LEU A 125 5.76 -3.45 20.89
CA LEU A 125 5.12 -3.72 19.61
C LEU A 125 3.84 -2.90 19.41
N LEU A 126 3.03 -2.72 20.46
CA LEU A 126 1.83 -1.90 20.41
C LEU A 126 2.17 -0.41 20.17
N GLU A 127 3.20 0.12 20.83
CA GLU A 127 3.63 1.51 20.59
C GLU A 127 4.21 1.70 19.18
N GLN A 128 4.90 0.69 18.64
CA GLN A 128 5.34 0.69 17.24
C GLN A 128 4.14 0.73 16.28
N ALA A 129 3.12 -0.10 16.51
CA ALA A 129 1.90 -0.14 15.70
C ALA A 129 1.10 1.18 15.75
N LYS A 130 1.16 1.91 16.87
CA LYS A 130 0.59 3.26 17.02
C LYS A 130 1.44 4.36 16.35
N GLY A 131 2.57 4.01 15.74
CA GLY A 131 3.51 4.96 15.12
C GLY A 131 4.36 5.75 16.12
N ARG A 132 4.31 5.41 17.41
CA ARG A 132 5.10 6.07 18.46
C ARG A 132 6.50 5.44 18.54
N ILE A 133 7.27 5.67 17.48
CA ILE A 133 8.53 4.96 17.25
C ILE A 133 9.55 5.15 18.39
N SER A 134 9.63 6.34 19.00
CA SER A 134 10.56 6.58 20.11
C SER A 134 10.21 5.74 21.35
N SER A 135 8.94 5.66 21.73
CA SER A 135 8.49 4.84 22.86
C SER A 135 8.67 3.35 22.60
N ALA A 136 8.46 2.91 21.35
CA ALA A 136 8.75 1.53 20.95
C ALA A 136 10.23 1.18 21.12
N ILE A 137 11.15 2.07 20.68
CA ILE A 137 12.60 1.89 20.85
C ILE A 137 12.97 1.77 22.32
N GLU A 138 12.39 2.60 23.20
CA GLU A 138 12.63 2.52 24.65
C GLU A 138 12.18 1.17 25.22
N GLY A 139 10.97 0.71 24.90
CA GLY A 139 10.47 -0.58 25.36
C GLY A 139 11.28 -1.78 24.85
N TYR A 140 11.73 -1.74 23.60
CA TYR A 140 12.61 -2.78 23.04
C TYR A 140 14.00 -2.78 23.69
N LYS A 141 14.56 -1.61 24.01
CA LYS A 141 15.82 -1.53 24.76
C LYS A 141 15.67 -2.08 26.18
N GLU A 142 14.59 -1.72 26.86
CA GLU A 142 14.28 -2.24 28.19
C GLU A 142 14.14 -3.76 28.17
N TYR A 143 13.50 -4.33 27.13
CA TYR A 143 13.45 -5.77 26.94
C TYR A 143 14.86 -6.38 26.86
N LEU A 144 15.74 -5.83 26.02
CA LEU A 144 17.10 -6.39 25.84
C LEU A 144 17.99 -6.21 27.07
N GLU A 145 17.74 -5.17 27.88
CA GLU A 145 18.45 -4.95 29.14
C GLU A 145 18.02 -5.96 30.22
N LYS A 146 16.71 -6.19 30.37
CA LYS A 146 16.16 -7.08 31.40
C LYS A 146 16.18 -8.55 31.01
N PHE A 147 16.03 -8.83 29.73
CA PHE A 147 15.93 -10.19 29.17
C PHE A 147 16.90 -10.35 27.99
N PRO A 148 18.23 -10.25 28.23
CA PRO A 148 19.23 -10.29 27.17
C PRO A 148 19.25 -11.62 26.42
N ASP A 149 18.76 -12.71 27.02
CA ASP A 149 18.60 -14.03 26.41
C ASP A 149 17.13 -14.49 26.35
N GLY A 150 16.20 -13.53 26.40
CA GLY A 150 14.78 -13.80 26.33
C GLY A 150 14.36 -14.43 24.99
N ALA A 151 13.32 -15.25 25.02
CA ALA A 151 12.83 -15.98 23.85
C ALA A 151 12.45 -15.10 22.64
N LYS A 152 12.19 -13.79 22.86
CA LYS A 152 11.86 -12.82 21.79
C LYS A 152 13.04 -11.91 21.42
N LYS A 153 14.24 -12.10 21.97
CA LYS A 153 15.44 -11.28 21.70
C LYS A 153 15.68 -11.02 20.22
N ASP A 154 15.68 -12.06 19.39
CA ASP A 154 15.96 -11.90 17.97
C ASP A 154 14.86 -11.08 17.26
N ARG A 155 13.61 -11.29 17.65
CA ARG A 155 12.49 -10.49 17.15
C ARG A 155 12.60 -9.03 17.59
N VAL A 156 13.08 -8.79 18.81
CA VAL A 156 13.32 -7.44 19.33
C VAL A 156 14.40 -6.74 18.52
N HIS A 157 15.52 -7.38 18.22
CA HIS A 157 16.54 -6.80 17.34
C HIS A 157 15.99 -6.48 15.96
N LEU A 158 15.20 -7.39 15.36
CA LEU A 158 14.57 -7.12 14.07
C LEU A 158 13.66 -5.88 14.13
N ASN A 159 12.75 -5.81 15.11
CA ASN A 159 11.80 -4.70 15.24
C ASN A 159 12.49 -3.39 15.61
N LEU A 160 13.53 -3.43 16.46
CA LEU A 160 14.32 -2.27 16.84
C LEU A 160 15.06 -1.70 15.61
N GLY A 161 15.58 -2.58 14.74
CA GLY A 161 16.13 -2.21 13.44
C GLY A 161 15.11 -1.49 12.56
N GLU A 162 13.85 -1.97 12.53
CA GLU A 162 12.77 -1.31 11.79
C GLU A 162 12.45 0.08 12.34
N CYS A 163 12.39 0.22 13.66
CA CYS A 163 12.17 1.51 14.30
C CYS A 163 13.29 2.50 13.95
N TYR A 164 14.56 2.08 14.00
CA TYR A 164 15.67 2.94 13.62
C TYR A 164 15.66 3.29 12.13
N PHE A 165 15.31 2.33 11.27
CA PHE A 165 15.16 2.57 9.84
C PHE A 165 14.07 3.62 9.56
N ALA A 166 12.92 3.52 10.24
CA ALA A 166 11.84 4.49 10.13
C ALA A 166 12.27 5.91 10.57
N GLN A 167 13.17 6.02 11.54
CA GLN A 167 13.78 7.29 11.96
C GLN A 167 14.97 7.73 11.08
N LYS A 168 15.26 7.03 9.98
CA LYS A 168 16.42 7.25 9.11
C LYS A 168 17.77 7.13 9.84
N LYS A 169 17.80 6.48 10.99
CA LYS A 169 19.02 6.18 11.77
C LYS A 169 19.64 4.89 11.27
N TYR A 170 20.14 4.92 10.03
CA TYR A 170 20.55 3.72 9.30
C TYR A 170 21.70 2.97 9.97
N ASP A 171 22.66 3.66 10.60
CA ASP A 171 23.76 3.02 11.33
C ASP A 171 23.26 2.14 12.48
N LEU A 172 22.29 2.65 13.25
CA LEU A 172 21.68 1.89 14.33
C LEU A 172 20.83 0.75 13.78
N ALA A 173 20.08 0.98 12.71
CA ALA A 173 19.30 -0.06 12.05
C ALA A 173 20.18 -1.22 11.57
N ILE A 174 21.31 -0.91 10.92
CA ILE A 174 22.31 -1.89 10.47
C ILE A 174 22.84 -2.71 11.65
N LYS A 175 23.21 -2.05 12.76
CA LYS A 175 23.67 -2.74 13.96
C LYS A 175 22.63 -3.76 14.44
N GLU A 176 21.37 -3.36 14.57
CA GLU A 176 20.32 -4.27 15.06
C GLU A 176 20.03 -5.41 14.08
N TYR A 177 19.94 -5.14 12.78
CA TYR A 177 19.75 -6.19 11.78
C TYR A 177 20.94 -7.15 11.72
N SER A 178 22.17 -6.67 11.92
CA SER A 178 23.37 -7.51 11.89
C SER A 178 23.35 -8.58 12.98
N SER A 179 22.74 -8.30 14.13
CA SER A 179 22.59 -9.26 15.24
C SER A 179 21.74 -10.48 14.87
N VAL A 180 20.87 -10.35 13.86
CA VAL A 180 19.86 -11.36 13.51
C VAL A 180 19.86 -11.74 12.01
N LYS A 181 20.87 -11.28 11.26
CA LYS A 181 20.97 -11.49 9.81
C LYS A 181 21.11 -12.97 9.43
N GLU A 182 21.64 -13.78 10.34
CA GLU A 182 21.92 -15.20 10.11
C GLU A 182 20.65 -16.05 10.13
N GLN A 183 19.62 -15.60 10.86
CA GLN A 183 18.36 -16.32 11.06
C GLN A 183 17.21 -15.76 10.23
N PHE A 184 17.27 -14.46 9.87
CA PHE A 184 16.15 -13.77 9.21
C PHE A 184 16.55 -13.20 7.84
N PRO A 185 16.00 -13.73 6.74
CA PRO A 185 16.18 -13.13 5.40
C PRO A 185 15.73 -11.66 5.36
N THR A 186 14.66 -11.32 6.09
CA THR A 186 14.15 -9.97 6.25
C THR A 186 15.19 -9.02 6.85
N ALA A 187 15.98 -9.47 7.83
CA ALA A 187 17.03 -8.65 8.44
C ALA A 187 18.14 -8.33 7.43
N MET A 188 18.62 -9.33 6.67
CA MET A 188 19.63 -9.11 5.63
C MET A 188 19.13 -8.14 4.56
N TYR A 189 17.89 -8.32 4.10
CA TYR A 189 17.32 -7.44 3.09
C TYR A 189 17.20 -6.00 3.59
N LYS A 190 16.65 -5.79 4.80
CA LYS A 190 16.53 -4.45 5.40
C LYS A 190 17.89 -3.84 5.72
N MET A 191 18.89 -4.63 6.11
CA MET A 191 20.27 -4.19 6.28
C MET A 191 20.86 -3.67 4.95
N ALA A 192 20.67 -4.39 3.85
CA ALA A 192 21.09 -3.94 2.53
C ALA A 192 20.40 -2.62 2.13
N LEU A 193 19.09 -2.48 2.40
CA LEU A 193 18.36 -1.24 2.15
C LEU A 193 18.87 -0.07 3.00
N SER A 194 19.30 -0.30 4.24
CA SER A 194 19.94 0.71 5.09
C SER A 194 21.24 1.21 4.47
N TYR A 195 22.12 0.30 4.02
CA TYR A 195 23.37 0.68 3.32
C TYR A 195 23.09 1.44 2.02
N LEU A 196 22.05 1.03 1.29
CA LEU A 196 21.65 1.71 0.06
C LEU A 196 21.19 3.14 0.35
N ALA A 197 20.42 3.34 1.43
CA ALA A 197 19.96 4.66 1.86
C ALA A 197 21.11 5.58 2.29
N GLN A 198 22.23 5.01 2.75
CA GLN A 198 23.48 5.74 3.02
C GLN A 198 24.33 5.99 1.76
N GLY A 199 23.92 5.45 0.60
CA GLY A 199 24.65 5.57 -0.65
C GLY A 199 25.73 4.51 -0.88
N ASP A 200 25.91 3.56 0.05
CA ASP A 200 26.88 2.47 -0.09
C ASP A 200 26.33 1.34 -0.96
N LYS A 201 26.33 1.59 -2.27
CA LYS A 201 25.91 0.62 -3.28
C LYS A 201 26.79 -0.64 -3.31
N LYS A 202 28.09 -0.52 -2.97
CA LYS A 202 29.02 -1.66 -3.01
C LYS A 202 28.63 -2.67 -1.93
N THR A 203 28.47 -2.21 -0.70
CA THR A 203 28.07 -3.05 0.43
C THR A 203 26.65 -3.58 0.24
N THR A 204 25.74 -2.75 -0.29
CA THR A 204 24.38 -3.18 -0.67
C THR A 204 24.42 -4.40 -1.60
N LYS A 205 25.18 -4.33 -2.71
CA LYS A 205 25.29 -5.44 -3.68
C LYS A 205 25.85 -6.70 -3.03
N SER A 206 26.86 -6.55 -2.16
CA SER A 206 27.45 -7.66 -1.41
C SER A 206 26.42 -8.38 -0.54
N ILE A 207 25.66 -7.63 0.28
CA ILE A 207 24.67 -8.21 1.21
C ILE A 207 23.50 -8.84 0.44
N LEU A 208 23.04 -8.22 -0.65
CA LEU A 208 21.96 -8.79 -1.47
C LEU A 208 22.38 -10.12 -2.12
N ASN A 209 23.63 -10.26 -2.55
CA ASN A 209 24.16 -11.53 -3.05
C ASN A 209 24.26 -12.57 -1.94
N GLU A 210 24.79 -12.20 -0.77
CA GLU A 210 24.85 -13.08 0.41
C GLU A 210 23.45 -13.59 0.81
N LEU A 211 22.43 -12.72 0.77
CA LEU A 211 21.04 -13.07 1.04
C LEU A 211 20.50 -14.10 0.04
N ILE A 212 20.81 -13.96 -1.24
CA ILE A 212 20.39 -14.90 -2.28
C ILE A 212 21.06 -16.26 -2.10
N GLU A 213 22.33 -16.28 -1.74
CA GLU A 213 23.08 -17.51 -1.50
C GLU A 213 22.56 -18.25 -0.26
N LYS A 214 22.31 -17.52 0.82
CA LYS A 214 21.93 -18.08 2.11
C LYS A 214 20.46 -18.48 2.20
N PHE A 215 19.58 -17.72 1.54
CA PHE A 215 18.14 -17.91 1.60
C PHE A 215 17.51 -17.98 0.21
N PRO A 216 17.95 -18.89 -0.69
CA PRO A 216 17.63 -18.83 -2.11
C PRO A 216 16.12 -18.85 -2.45
N GLY A 217 15.33 -19.52 -1.60
CA GLY A 217 13.88 -19.69 -1.75
C GLY A 217 13.01 -18.66 -1.01
N SER A 218 13.59 -17.68 -0.29
CA SER A 218 12.79 -16.67 0.41
C SER A 218 12.23 -15.60 -0.53
N GLU A 219 11.15 -14.95 -0.11
CA GLU A 219 10.59 -13.78 -0.81
C GLU A 219 11.63 -12.65 -0.88
N GLU A 220 12.42 -12.47 0.18
CA GLU A 220 13.49 -11.49 0.24
C GLU A 220 14.62 -11.77 -0.75
N ALA A 221 14.97 -13.03 -1.00
CA ALA A 221 15.95 -13.36 -2.04
C ALA A 221 15.39 -13.05 -3.44
N ALA A 222 14.09 -13.28 -3.67
CA ALA A 222 13.45 -12.85 -4.91
C ALA A 222 13.45 -11.30 -5.05
N ALA A 223 13.19 -10.58 -3.96
CA ALA A 223 13.28 -9.12 -3.93
C ALA A 223 14.72 -8.61 -4.17
N ALA A 224 15.71 -9.25 -3.56
CA ALA A 224 17.12 -8.97 -3.74
C ALA A 224 17.55 -9.10 -5.21
N ARG A 225 17.13 -10.19 -5.88
CA ARG A 225 17.38 -10.40 -7.32
C ARG A 225 16.82 -9.28 -8.19
N ARG A 226 15.62 -8.77 -7.87
CA ARG A 226 15.04 -7.62 -8.58
C ARG A 226 15.83 -6.36 -8.30
N LYS A 227 16.13 -6.09 -7.02
CA LYS A 227 16.86 -4.88 -6.59
C LYS A 227 18.25 -4.79 -7.22
N LEU A 228 18.97 -5.91 -7.34
CA LEU A 228 20.29 -5.95 -7.98
C LEU A 228 20.26 -5.54 -9.46
N LYS A 229 19.15 -5.76 -10.17
CA LYS A 229 19.00 -5.33 -11.58
C LYS A 229 18.81 -3.81 -11.72
N GLU A 230 18.34 -3.15 -10.66
CA GLU A 230 18.10 -1.70 -10.63
C GLU A 230 19.36 -0.90 -10.22
N LEU A 231 20.37 -1.55 -9.63
CA LEU A 231 21.54 -0.91 -8.99
C LEU A 231 22.78 -0.86 -9.87
#